data_AF-A0A2H3BAT5-F1
#
_entry.id   AF-A0A2H3BAT5-F1
#
_cell.length_a   1.000
_cell.length_b   1.000
_cell.length_c   1.000
_cell.angle_alpha   90.00
_cell.angle_beta   90.00
_cell.angle_gamma   90.00
#
_symmetry.space_group_name_H-M   'P 1'
#
loop_
_entity.id
_entity.type
_entity.pdbx_description
1 polymer ?
#
loop_
_entity_poly.entity_id
_entity_poly.type
_entity_poly.pdbx_seq_one_letter_code
_entity_poly.pdbx_strand_id
1 'polypeptide(L)'
;MAELRTSSRPIQSCFQCRKRKIKCNRAYPCAPCMLRGEGGQCKEVDRNAVASGKTAAETLDDVLGRLAILEQTVSKLVSSGNQGKEKEKVKDKEKGRSAIRSSFGVTSTDEDVAMMLEDFAMGHRVNRNRATQDFDTTNNNEDPYMSASPSGGHPLLLLLDPGVNIIARLVAMLPDEMRTRALVQFYFERLEWYSKVLHAPTFISELNVLLMQKSSESVGMVRVSFLGVYFMILCLSLHLIEPYVCERIGIDFSTASELSKRMYSAAQACLHYDDFLGAHSLEHLQCILLMGVYQQNLDEADTHWALLGSAIKIAQNLGMSRLGSESDERTYSATWKSLVKRETARRVWWSLIFNDWSHAAAHNGTYAIHPSQNHTGWPANVNDGDLVDDGRPLRSRPTEEYTEMTFSLTRLRFVVLYREIVDEMQAPTGYSFVGEMDKRLEEMLKGVPEHFITDDNSLAVDEGVKGLELTLCLIMGETRRLRLHRPYLFRGYKDRKYVKSREQCIASAQAILDHLKSDDEQSAILLK
;
A
#
# COMPACT_ATOMS: atom_id res chain seq x y z
N MET A 1 -35.90 -31.39 -15.39
CA MET A 1 -36.35 -30.55 -14.25
C MET A 1 -36.01 -31.28 -12.98
N ALA A 2 -35.29 -30.65 -12.05
CA ALA A 2 -34.93 -31.24 -10.76
C ALA A 2 -35.35 -30.27 -9.64
N GLU A 3 -36.06 -30.77 -8.64
CA GLU A 3 -36.69 -29.96 -7.60
C GLU A 3 -35.70 -29.50 -6.52
N LEU A 4 -35.68 -28.20 -6.24
CA LEU A 4 -34.95 -27.63 -5.10
C LEU A 4 -35.70 -27.91 -3.79
N ARG A 5 -35.24 -28.91 -3.03
CA ARG A 5 -35.73 -29.14 -1.66
C ARG A 5 -35.12 -28.14 -0.67
N THR A 6 -35.85 -27.08 -0.34
CA THR A 6 -35.57 -26.24 0.83
C THR A 6 -36.29 -26.79 2.06
N SER A 7 -35.53 -27.20 3.08
CA SER A 7 -36.05 -27.74 4.34
C SER A 7 -35.47 -26.97 5.53
N SER A 8 -35.99 -25.77 5.79
CA SER A 8 -35.72 -25.11 7.07
C SER A 8 -36.62 -25.74 8.15
N ARG A 9 -36.02 -26.34 9.18
CA ARG A 9 -36.79 -26.94 10.28
C ARG A 9 -37.54 -25.84 11.06
N PRO A 10 -38.84 -26.01 11.38
CA PRO A 10 -39.62 -25.00 12.08
C PRO A 10 -39.05 -24.73 13.48
N ILE A 11 -39.01 -23.45 13.88
CA ILE A 11 -38.39 -23.04 15.12
C ILE A 11 -39.35 -23.30 16.30
N GLN A 12 -38.91 -24.08 17.27
CA GLN A 12 -39.74 -24.54 18.41
C GLN A 12 -39.38 -23.87 19.75
N SER A 13 -38.54 -22.83 19.76
CA SER A 13 -38.07 -22.13 20.97
C SER A 13 -38.53 -20.66 20.98
N CYS A 14 -38.96 -20.19 22.15
CA CYS A 14 -39.49 -18.84 22.33
C CYS A 14 -38.46 -17.75 22.01
N PHE A 15 -38.92 -16.56 21.60
CA PHE A 15 -38.05 -15.46 21.18
C PHE A 15 -36.97 -15.11 22.22
N GLN A 16 -37.34 -15.00 23.51
CA GLN A 16 -36.41 -14.61 24.57
C GLN A 16 -35.32 -15.67 24.82
N CYS A 17 -35.66 -16.97 24.76
CA CYS A 17 -34.67 -18.03 24.86
C CYS A 17 -33.73 -18.06 23.65
N ARG A 18 -34.22 -17.78 22.42
CA ARG A 18 -33.38 -17.66 21.22
C ARG A 18 -32.44 -16.47 21.31
N LYS A 19 -32.95 -15.29 21.68
CA LYS A 19 -32.17 -14.06 21.88
C LYS A 19 -31.01 -14.28 22.87
N ARG A 20 -31.24 -15.09 23.90
CA ARG A 20 -30.26 -15.45 24.93
C ARG A 20 -29.45 -16.73 24.64
N LYS A 21 -29.69 -17.41 23.52
CA LYS A 21 -29.07 -18.70 23.15
C LYS A 21 -29.19 -19.81 24.23
N ILE A 22 -30.29 -19.83 25.01
CA ILE A 22 -30.53 -20.82 26.09
C ILE A 22 -31.63 -21.83 25.73
N LYS A 23 -31.60 -23.01 26.37
CA LYS A 23 -32.56 -24.10 26.14
C LYS A 23 -33.98 -23.70 26.63
N CYS A 24 -34.94 -23.65 25.71
CA CYS A 24 -36.36 -23.45 26.03
C CYS A 24 -37.02 -24.77 26.41
N ASN A 25 -37.78 -24.82 27.52
CA ASN A 25 -38.60 -26.00 27.88
C ASN A 25 -39.94 -26.08 27.13
N ARG A 26 -40.29 -25.06 26.34
CA ARG A 26 -41.44 -25.02 25.40
C ARG A 26 -42.83 -25.14 26.01
N ALA A 27 -42.96 -25.10 27.34
CA ALA A 27 -44.16 -24.59 27.99
C ALA A 27 -44.22 -23.07 27.75
N TYR A 28 -45.42 -22.49 27.78
CA TYR A 28 -45.64 -21.05 27.61
C TYR A 28 -46.55 -20.52 28.71
N PRO A 29 -46.10 -19.58 29.57
CA PRO A 29 -44.74 -19.04 29.65
C PRO A 29 -43.66 -20.11 29.96
N CYS A 30 -42.48 -19.98 29.37
CA CYS A 30 -41.41 -20.96 29.54
C CYS A 30 -40.68 -20.74 30.88
N ALA A 31 -40.22 -21.81 31.52
CA ALA A 31 -39.60 -21.74 32.85
C ALA A 31 -38.38 -20.79 32.90
N PRO A 32 -37.49 -20.76 31.89
CA PRO A 32 -36.40 -19.77 31.83
C PRO A 32 -36.86 -18.29 31.75
N CYS A 33 -38.07 -18.00 31.27
CA CYS A 33 -38.64 -16.64 31.29
C CYS A 33 -39.35 -16.35 32.61
N MET A 34 -40.07 -17.33 33.18
CA MET A 34 -40.70 -17.21 34.51
C MET A 34 -39.68 -16.96 35.61
N LEU A 35 -38.58 -17.73 35.65
CA LEU A 35 -37.48 -17.58 36.61
C LEU A 35 -36.76 -16.23 36.53
N ARG A 36 -36.99 -15.44 35.47
CA ARG A 36 -36.41 -14.12 35.26
C ARG A 36 -37.42 -12.98 35.43
N GLY A 37 -38.64 -13.27 35.89
CA GLY A 37 -39.71 -12.27 36.04
C GLY A 37 -40.34 -11.81 34.71
N GLU A 38 -39.98 -12.43 33.58
CA GLU A 38 -40.36 -12.01 32.23
C GLU A 38 -41.44 -12.90 31.60
N GLY A 39 -42.23 -13.61 32.42
CA GLY A 39 -43.27 -14.55 31.96
C GLY A 39 -44.22 -13.95 30.93
N GLY A 40 -44.65 -12.70 31.14
CA GLY A 40 -45.53 -11.97 30.21
C GLY A 40 -44.93 -11.64 28.84
N GLN A 41 -43.60 -11.74 28.68
CA GLN A 41 -42.92 -11.58 27.38
C GLN A 41 -42.72 -12.91 26.65
N CYS A 42 -43.13 -14.04 27.24
CA CYS A 42 -42.93 -15.38 26.69
C CYS A 42 -44.16 -15.86 25.92
N LYS A 43 -44.24 -15.50 24.63
CA LYS A 43 -45.32 -15.93 23.73
C LYS A 43 -45.03 -17.28 23.08
N GLU A 44 -46.10 -18.06 22.82
CA GLU A 44 -46.03 -19.29 22.04
C GLU A 44 -45.57 -18.99 20.60
N VAL A 45 -44.78 -19.91 20.04
CA VAL A 45 -44.30 -19.83 18.66
C VAL A 45 -45.28 -20.58 17.77
N ASP A 46 -45.95 -19.84 16.87
CA ASP A 46 -46.83 -20.42 15.87
C ASP A 46 -46.06 -21.41 15.00
N ARG A 47 -46.52 -22.67 15.00
CA ARG A 47 -45.89 -23.79 14.30
C ARG A 47 -46.22 -23.82 12.81
N ASN A 48 -47.22 -23.06 12.37
CA ASN A 48 -47.76 -23.09 11.00
C ASN A 48 -47.30 -21.90 10.14
N ALA A 49 -46.62 -20.91 10.72
CA ALA A 49 -46.26 -19.65 10.05
C ALA A 49 -45.23 -19.75 8.89
N VAL A 50 -44.80 -20.95 8.49
CA VAL A 50 -43.83 -21.16 7.39
C VAL A 50 -44.51 -21.18 6.00
N ALA A 51 -45.85 -21.15 5.93
CA ALA A 51 -46.62 -21.37 4.71
C ALA A 51 -47.11 -20.11 3.96
N SER A 52 -46.55 -18.92 4.22
CA SER A 52 -46.90 -17.71 3.43
C SER A 52 -45.73 -16.77 3.22
N GLY A 53 -45.03 -16.96 2.10
CA GLY A 53 -44.12 -15.97 1.55
C GLY A 53 -44.86 -14.86 0.81
N LYS A 54 -45.13 -13.74 1.49
CA LYS A 54 -45.32 -12.43 0.85
C LYS A 54 -44.62 -11.35 1.66
N THR A 55 -44.07 -10.37 0.94
CA THR A 55 -43.34 -9.21 1.47
C THR A 55 -44.21 -8.38 2.42
N ALA A 56 -43.84 -8.31 3.69
CA ALA A 56 -44.36 -7.30 4.60
C ALA A 56 -43.55 -6.01 4.41
N ALA A 57 -44.10 -5.06 3.66
CA ALA A 57 -43.69 -3.67 3.78
C ALA A 57 -44.16 -3.16 5.15
N GLU A 58 -43.27 -2.56 5.95
CA GLU A 58 -43.67 -1.90 7.21
C GLU A 58 -44.71 -0.82 6.90
N THR A 59 -45.82 -0.80 7.63
CA THR A 59 -46.85 0.23 7.41
C THR A 59 -46.46 1.52 8.12
N LEU A 60 -46.93 2.66 7.60
CA LEU A 60 -46.61 3.97 8.19
C LEU A 60 -47.06 4.08 9.66
N ASP A 61 -48.17 3.42 10.02
CA ASP A 61 -48.68 3.35 11.39
C ASP A 61 -47.73 2.59 12.34
N ASP A 62 -47.04 1.54 11.87
CA ASP A 62 -46.03 0.83 12.68
C ASP A 62 -44.83 1.73 13.00
N VAL A 63 -44.44 2.60 12.07
CA VAL A 63 -43.34 3.57 12.25
C VAL A 63 -43.76 4.69 13.20
N LEU A 64 -44.97 5.23 13.03
CA LEU A 64 -45.53 6.27 13.91
C LEU A 64 -45.74 5.75 15.35
N GLY A 65 -46.23 4.52 15.50
CA GLY A 65 -46.37 3.87 16.82
C GLY A 65 -45.03 3.70 17.54
N ARG A 66 -43.95 3.39 16.81
CA ARG A 66 -42.59 3.28 17.37
C ARG A 66 -42.00 4.65 17.76
N LEU A 67 -42.30 5.71 17.02
CA LEU A 67 -41.91 7.08 17.36
C LEU A 67 -42.55 7.56 18.66
N ALA A 68 -43.86 7.38 18.83
CA ALA A 68 -44.57 7.78 20.06
C ALA A 68 -44.02 7.08 21.31
N ILE A 69 -43.64 5.79 21.21
CA ILE A 69 -43.02 5.03 22.31
C ILE A 69 -41.60 5.55 22.62
N LEU A 70 -40.82 5.92 21.59
CA LEU A 70 -39.49 6.50 21.77
C LEU A 70 -39.56 7.87 22.45
N GLU A 71 -40.46 8.76 22.02
CA GLU A 71 -40.67 10.08 22.63
C GLU A 71 -41.08 9.97 24.10
N GLN A 72 -42.01 9.06 24.43
CA GLN A 72 -42.43 8.81 25.81
C GLN A 72 -41.29 8.23 26.67
N THR A 73 -40.37 7.46 26.08
CA THR A 73 -39.21 6.89 26.77
C THR A 73 -38.13 7.96 27.02
N VAL A 74 -37.85 8.81 26.02
CA VAL A 74 -36.91 9.95 26.15
C VAL A 74 -37.42 10.94 27.19
N SER A 75 -38.71 11.28 27.19
CA SER A 75 -39.32 12.17 28.18
C SER A 75 -39.11 11.67 29.63
N LYS A 76 -39.31 10.36 29.88
CA LYS A 76 -39.07 9.74 31.20
C LYS A 76 -37.61 9.71 31.61
N LEU A 77 -36.68 9.59 30.66
CA LEU A 77 -35.24 9.63 30.93
C LEU A 77 -34.78 11.06 31.26
N VAL A 78 -35.30 12.07 30.56
CA VAL A 78 -35.02 13.49 30.83
C VAL A 78 -35.58 13.93 32.19
N SER A 79 -36.78 13.50 32.57
CA SER A 79 -37.37 13.83 33.89
C SER A 79 -36.64 13.16 35.06
N SER A 80 -35.93 12.05 34.81
CA SER A 80 -35.19 11.31 35.84
C SER A 80 -33.74 11.80 36.05
N GLY A 81 -33.24 12.67 35.18
CA GLY A 81 -31.82 13.03 35.11
C GLY A 81 -31.42 14.36 35.75
N ASN A 82 -32.31 15.07 36.45
CA ASN A 82 -32.12 16.49 36.78
C ASN A 82 -32.15 16.84 38.28
N GLN A 83 -31.41 16.09 39.10
CA GLN A 83 -31.04 16.49 40.47
C GLN A 83 -29.56 16.15 40.76
N GLY A 84 -28.73 17.17 41.05
CA GLY A 84 -27.37 17.01 41.61
C GLY A 84 -26.19 17.30 40.66
N LYS A 85 -25.60 18.50 40.78
CA LYS A 85 -24.18 18.79 40.41
C LYS A 85 -23.31 18.45 41.66
N GLU A 86 -21.99 18.21 41.64
CA GLU A 86 -20.90 18.88 40.88
C GLU A 86 -19.54 18.10 40.98
N LYS A 87 -18.58 18.38 40.07
CA LYS A 87 -17.10 18.17 40.12
C LYS A 87 -16.41 16.79 39.84
N GLU A 88 -15.71 16.76 38.69
CA GLU A 88 -14.41 16.11 38.32
C GLU A 88 -14.00 14.72 38.89
N LYS A 89 -13.65 13.68 38.08
CA LYS A 89 -12.64 13.62 36.99
C LYS A 89 -12.85 12.45 36.01
N VAL A 90 -12.41 12.64 34.76
CA VAL A 90 -11.65 11.73 33.84
C VAL A 90 -11.55 10.25 34.31
N LYS A 91 -11.94 9.20 33.57
CA LYS A 91 -11.92 8.89 32.13
C LYS A 91 -13.16 7.98 31.80
N ASP A 92 -13.52 7.52 30.60
CA ASP A 92 -12.99 7.63 29.23
C ASP A 92 -14.13 7.46 28.17
N LYS A 93 -13.79 7.13 26.91
CA LYS A 93 -14.71 6.66 25.86
C LYS A 93 -14.10 5.50 25.08
N GLU A 94 -14.96 4.60 24.56
CA GLU A 94 -14.93 3.97 23.22
C GLU A 94 -16.12 2.98 23.15
N LYS A 95 -16.68 2.56 22.01
CA LYS A 95 -16.44 2.90 20.59
C LYS A 95 -17.80 2.82 19.88
N GLY A 96 -18.25 3.91 19.30
CA GLY A 96 -19.44 3.91 18.44
C GLY A 96 -19.07 4.35 17.03
N ARG A 97 -18.86 3.40 16.11
CA ARG A 97 -19.07 3.68 14.67
C ARG A 97 -19.20 2.45 13.77
N SER A 98 -20.27 2.52 12.97
CA SER A 98 -20.47 1.91 11.65
C SER A 98 -20.44 0.38 11.50
N ALA A 99 -21.62 -0.22 11.64
CA ALA A 99 -21.92 -1.52 11.07
C ALA A 99 -22.16 -1.42 9.55
N ILE A 100 -21.09 -1.36 8.75
CA ILE A 100 -21.12 -1.58 7.29
C ILE A 100 -19.89 -2.44 6.91
N ARG A 101 -19.95 -3.76 7.20
CA ARG A 101 -18.87 -4.70 6.83
C ARG A 101 -19.30 -6.17 6.63
N SER A 102 -20.59 -6.47 6.51
CA SER A 102 -21.11 -7.85 6.52
C SER A 102 -21.56 -8.40 5.15
N SER A 103 -20.96 -7.98 4.03
CA SER A 103 -21.33 -8.46 2.69
C SER A 103 -20.15 -8.93 1.81
N PHE A 104 -18.91 -8.77 2.25
CA PHE A 104 -17.73 -9.42 1.65
C PHE A 104 -16.95 -10.18 2.74
N GLY A 105 -16.12 -11.14 2.31
CA GLY A 105 -15.67 -12.26 3.12
C GLY A 105 -15.05 -11.91 4.48
N VAL A 106 -15.29 -12.79 5.46
CA VAL A 106 -14.39 -12.92 6.61
C VAL A 106 -13.05 -13.38 6.06
N THR A 107 -12.02 -12.55 6.19
CA THR A 107 -10.65 -12.91 5.83
C THR A 107 -10.23 -14.09 6.72
N SER A 108 -10.02 -15.27 6.14
CA SER A 108 -9.50 -16.40 6.91
C SER A 108 -8.01 -16.16 7.20
N THR A 109 -7.46 -16.85 8.21
CA THR A 109 -6.01 -16.92 8.47
C THR A 109 -5.18 -17.32 7.25
N ASP A 110 -5.83 -17.99 6.28
CA ASP A 110 -5.22 -18.39 5.02
C ASP A 110 -5.16 -17.25 3.99
N GLU A 111 -5.75 -16.07 4.24
CA GLU A 111 -5.63 -14.84 3.45
C GLU A 111 -4.40 -14.00 3.83
N ASP A 112 -3.80 -14.21 5.00
CA ASP A 112 -2.64 -13.43 5.44
C ASP A 112 -1.30 -13.92 4.85
N VAL A 113 -1.13 -15.21 4.56
CA VAL A 113 0.17 -15.79 4.13
C VAL A 113 0.68 -15.33 2.75
N ALA A 114 -0.19 -15.16 1.76
CA ALA A 114 0.17 -14.58 0.46
C ALA A 114 0.06 -13.06 0.40
N MET A 115 -0.57 -12.42 1.41
CA MET A 115 -0.28 -11.01 1.66
C MET A 115 1.14 -10.90 2.20
N MET A 116 1.54 -11.69 3.21
CA MET A 116 2.94 -11.81 3.66
C MET A 116 3.94 -12.07 2.53
N LEU A 117 3.68 -13.01 1.61
CA LEU A 117 4.61 -13.26 0.50
C LEU A 117 4.63 -12.13 -0.54
N GLU A 118 3.51 -11.44 -0.76
CA GLU A 118 3.47 -10.19 -1.52
C GLU A 118 4.18 -9.05 -0.79
N ASP A 119 4.08 -9.01 0.53
CA ASP A 119 4.70 -8.04 1.40
C ASP A 119 6.23 -8.21 1.30
N PHE A 120 6.75 -9.42 1.53
CA PHE A 120 8.17 -9.76 1.31
C PHE A 120 8.62 -9.49 -0.14
N ALA A 121 7.80 -9.78 -1.15
CA ALA A 121 8.08 -9.48 -2.55
C ALA A 121 8.09 -7.98 -2.90
N MET A 122 7.61 -7.12 -1.99
CA MET A 122 7.43 -5.69 -2.19
C MET A 122 8.02 -4.86 -1.02
N GLY A 123 8.88 -5.44 -0.18
CA GLY A 123 9.49 -4.80 1.00
C GLY A 123 8.55 -4.51 2.18
N HIS A 124 7.27 -4.88 2.12
CA HIS A 124 6.32 -4.62 3.21
C HIS A 124 6.51 -5.58 4.38
N ARG A 125 6.17 -5.14 5.60
CA ARG A 125 6.21 -5.95 6.84
C ARG A 125 4.84 -6.10 7.52
N VAL A 126 3.76 -5.93 6.75
CA VAL A 126 2.39 -5.61 7.20
C VAL A 126 1.72 -6.66 8.10
N ASN A 127 2.24 -7.88 8.14
CA ASN A 127 1.55 -9.00 8.79
C ASN A 127 2.14 -9.48 10.11
N ARG A 128 3.27 -8.92 10.59
CA ARG A 128 3.79 -9.29 11.92
C ARG A 128 2.85 -8.82 13.05
N ASN A 129 2.27 -7.61 12.92
CA ASN A 129 1.37 -7.04 13.91
C ASN A 129 -0.07 -7.56 13.80
N ARG A 130 -0.52 -7.91 12.58
CA ARG A 130 -1.82 -8.58 12.35
C ARG A 130 -1.84 -9.99 12.92
N ALA A 131 -0.81 -10.79 12.61
CA ALA A 131 -0.73 -12.17 13.09
C ALA A 131 -0.63 -12.27 14.62
N THR A 132 0.11 -11.38 15.30
CA THR A 132 0.17 -11.40 16.77
C THR A 132 -1.18 -11.08 17.42
N GLN A 133 -1.95 -10.13 16.88
CA GLN A 133 -3.26 -9.77 17.43
C GLN A 133 -4.30 -10.90 17.36
N ASP A 134 -4.29 -11.73 16.31
CA ASP A 134 -5.21 -12.87 16.21
C ASP A 134 -4.74 -14.10 17.02
N PHE A 135 -3.42 -14.29 17.20
CA PHE A 135 -2.87 -15.40 18.00
C PHE A 135 -2.88 -15.16 19.53
N ASP A 136 -2.88 -13.90 20.01
CA ASP A 136 -2.87 -13.59 21.46
C ASP A 136 -4.25 -13.74 22.14
N THR A 137 -5.26 -14.30 21.47
CA THR A 137 -6.59 -14.54 22.08
C THR A 137 -6.61 -15.64 23.16
N THR A 138 -5.47 -16.24 23.51
CA THR A 138 -5.35 -17.26 24.56
C THR A 138 -4.18 -17.07 25.55
N ASN A 139 -3.94 -15.87 26.09
CA ASN A 139 -3.47 -15.78 27.48
C ASN A 139 -3.83 -14.48 28.23
N ASN A 140 -3.90 -14.59 29.55
CA ASN A 140 -4.55 -13.63 30.46
C ASN A 140 -3.76 -12.35 30.76
N ASN A 141 -4.51 -11.28 31.01
CA ASN A 141 -4.26 -10.25 32.05
C ASN A 141 -2.89 -9.55 32.07
N GLU A 142 -2.63 -8.67 31.10
CA GLU A 142 -1.79 -7.49 31.33
C GLU A 142 -2.57 -6.21 30.97
N ASP A 143 -2.35 -5.13 31.73
CA ASP A 143 -3.15 -3.91 31.67
C ASP A 143 -2.98 -3.16 30.33
N PRO A 144 -4.05 -2.55 29.78
CA PRO A 144 -4.00 -1.80 28.52
C PRO A 144 -3.40 -0.39 28.72
N TYR A 145 -2.22 -0.29 29.32
CA TYR A 145 -1.44 0.94 29.34
C TYR A 145 -0.56 0.99 28.08
N MET A 146 -1.03 1.76 27.10
CA MET A 146 -0.36 1.94 25.81
C MET A 146 1.12 2.28 25.99
N SER A 147 2.00 1.48 25.37
CA SER A 147 3.36 1.86 25.04
C SER A 147 3.36 2.92 23.94
N ALA A 148 2.89 4.12 24.27
CA ALA A 148 3.13 5.32 23.49
C ALA A 148 4.63 5.64 23.57
N SER A 149 5.43 5.07 22.67
CA SER A 149 6.88 5.24 22.58
C SER A 149 7.27 6.73 22.57
N PRO A 150 7.89 7.26 23.63
CA PRO A 150 8.08 8.70 23.78
C PRO A 150 9.45 9.16 23.26
N SER A 151 9.62 9.27 21.94
CA SER A 151 10.62 10.17 21.32
C SER A 151 10.60 10.11 19.78
N GLY A 152 9.59 10.75 19.19
CA GLY A 152 9.53 11.02 17.74
C GLY A 152 8.60 12.20 17.52
N GLY A 153 9.17 13.38 17.28
CA GLY A 153 8.36 14.59 17.08
C GLY A 153 7.52 14.47 15.81
N HIS A 154 6.24 14.82 15.86
CA HIS A 154 5.40 14.90 14.66
C HIS A 154 6.11 15.80 13.63
N PRO A 155 6.18 15.45 12.33
CA PRO A 155 6.85 16.26 11.31
C PRO A 155 6.46 17.75 11.31
N LEU A 156 5.19 18.05 11.62
CA LEU A 156 4.67 19.42 11.74
C LEU A 156 5.28 20.22 12.90
N LEU A 157 5.97 19.61 13.87
CA LEU A 157 6.72 20.35 14.91
C LEU A 157 7.79 21.27 14.31
N LEU A 158 8.34 20.92 13.14
CA LEU A 158 9.27 21.80 12.40
C LEU A 158 8.58 23.08 11.88
N LEU A 159 7.25 23.03 11.70
CA LEU A 159 6.39 24.13 11.21
C LEU A 159 5.71 24.91 12.34
N LEU A 160 5.75 24.44 13.60
CA LEU A 160 5.02 25.07 14.72
C LEU A 160 5.66 26.36 15.29
N ASP A 161 6.86 26.72 14.85
CA ASP A 161 7.57 27.91 15.36
C ASP A 161 7.54 29.05 14.33
N PRO A 162 6.55 29.96 14.39
CA PRO A 162 6.43 31.07 13.45
C PRO A 162 7.52 32.13 13.60
N GLY A 163 8.37 32.04 14.65
CA GLY A 163 9.48 32.96 14.87
C GLY A 163 10.77 32.60 14.13
N VAL A 164 10.85 31.41 13.50
CA VAL A 164 12.11 30.89 12.94
C VAL A 164 11.97 30.52 11.47
N ASN A 165 12.98 30.89 10.68
CA ASN A 165 13.10 30.52 9.28
C ASN A 165 13.23 28.98 9.16
N ILE A 166 12.15 28.32 8.72
CA ILE A 166 12.11 26.86 8.56
C ILE A 166 13.08 26.36 7.47
N ILE A 167 13.30 27.12 6.40
CA ILE A 167 14.29 26.75 5.36
C ILE A 167 15.68 26.69 5.99
N ALA A 168 16.02 27.63 6.87
CA ALA A 168 17.28 27.58 7.61
C ALA A 168 17.38 26.37 8.56
N ARG A 169 16.28 25.97 9.23
CA ARG A 169 16.24 24.74 10.04
C ARG A 169 16.45 23.49 9.19
N LEU A 170 15.77 23.38 8.04
CA LEU A 170 15.90 22.26 7.11
C LEU A 170 17.34 22.18 6.56
N VAL A 171 17.91 23.30 6.09
CA VAL A 171 19.30 23.35 5.60
C VAL A 171 20.32 23.00 6.69
N ALA A 172 20.04 23.33 7.96
CA ALA A 172 20.89 22.95 9.10
C ALA A 172 20.81 21.45 9.46
N MET A 173 19.76 20.73 9.04
CA MET A 173 19.68 19.26 9.18
C MET A 173 20.48 18.52 8.10
N LEU A 174 20.90 19.20 7.03
CA LEU A 174 21.65 18.57 5.94
C LEU A 174 23.06 18.15 6.41
N PRO A 175 23.51 16.93 6.05
CA PRO A 175 24.85 16.48 6.37
C PRO A 175 25.95 17.38 5.78
N ASP A 176 27.18 17.14 6.21
CA ASP A 176 28.38 17.66 5.57
C ASP A 176 28.54 17.11 4.14
N GLU A 177 29.43 17.73 3.36
CA GLU A 177 29.61 17.40 1.95
C GLU A 177 30.13 15.97 1.73
N MET A 178 31.03 15.47 2.58
CA MET A 178 31.58 14.12 2.45
C MET A 178 30.49 13.07 2.64
N ARG A 179 29.71 13.20 3.73
CA ARG A 179 28.57 12.31 4.00
C ARG A 179 27.49 12.43 2.92
N THR A 180 27.23 13.65 2.44
CA THR A 180 26.29 13.90 1.33
C THR A 180 26.68 13.13 0.08
N ARG A 181 27.94 13.25 -0.37
CA ARG A 181 28.42 12.60 -1.59
C ARG A 181 28.35 11.07 -1.44
N ALA A 182 28.77 10.52 -0.31
CA ALA A 182 28.72 9.08 -0.05
C ALA A 182 27.28 8.52 -0.03
N LEU A 183 26.34 9.17 0.66
CA LEU A 183 24.95 8.71 0.75
C LEU A 183 24.19 8.84 -0.59
N VAL A 184 24.44 9.92 -1.34
CA VAL A 184 23.83 10.13 -2.67
C VAL A 184 24.42 9.18 -3.70
N GLN A 185 25.73 8.92 -3.67
CA GLN A 185 26.37 7.90 -4.51
C GLN A 185 25.76 6.52 -4.24
N PHE A 186 25.66 6.10 -2.97
CA PHE A 186 25.04 4.82 -2.59
C PHE A 186 23.58 4.69 -3.10
N TYR A 187 22.80 5.78 -3.07
CA TYR A 187 21.44 5.76 -3.63
C TYR A 187 21.43 5.43 -5.13
N PHE A 188 22.18 6.18 -5.93
CA PHE A 188 22.16 5.99 -7.39
C PHE A 188 22.84 4.69 -7.82
N GLU A 189 23.86 4.21 -7.10
CA GLU A 189 24.56 2.96 -7.43
C GLU A 189 23.85 1.69 -6.95
N ARG A 190 23.04 1.74 -5.88
CA ARG A 190 22.48 0.52 -5.24
C ARG A 190 20.96 0.52 -5.06
N LEU A 191 20.29 1.68 -5.06
CA LEU A 191 18.86 1.78 -4.68
C LEU A 191 17.93 2.29 -5.79
N GLU A 192 18.40 3.18 -6.67
CA GLU A 192 17.53 3.92 -7.59
C GLU A 192 16.74 3.01 -8.54
N TRP A 193 17.33 1.90 -8.99
CA TRP A 193 16.71 0.94 -9.92
C TRP A 193 15.29 0.51 -9.49
N TYR A 194 15.05 0.37 -8.18
CA TYR A 194 13.74 0.02 -7.61
C TYR A 194 12.69 1.12 -7.84
N SER A 195 13.09 2.40 -7.85
CA SER A 195 12.20 3.56 -8.06
C SER A 195 12.88 4.62 -8.93
N LYS A 196 13.03 4.29 -10.23
CA LYS A 196 13.65 5.13 -11.26
C LYS A 196 12.78 6.34 -11.66
N VAL A 197 12.41 7.15 -10.67
CA VAL A 197 11.55 8.34 -10.79
C VAL A 197 12.35 9.63 -10.97
N LEU A 198 13.67 9.55 -10.90
CA LEU A 198 14.60 10.68 -11.01
C LEU A 198 15.33 10.65 -12.37
N HIS A 199 16.16 11.66 -12.56
CA HIS A 199 17.19 11.73 -13.59
C HIS A 199 18.50 12.12 -12.90
N ALA A 200 19.42 11.17 -12.77
CA ALA A 200 20.60 11.32 -11.90
C ALA A 200 21.48 12.54 -12.25
N PRO A 201 21.81 12.83 -13.53
CA PRO A 201 22.59 14.01 -13.91
C PRO A 201 21.94 15.34 -13.50
N THR A 202 20.62 15.47 -13.62
CA THR A 202 19.89 16.68 -13.21
C THR A 202 19.94 16.84 -11.69
N PHE A 203 19.66 15.77 -10.94
CA PHE A 203 19.70 15.81 -9.48
C PHE A 203 21.10 16.19 -8.95
N ILE A 204 22.15 15.57 -9.50
CA ILE A 204 23.53 15.86 -9.11
C ILE A 204 23.93 17.29 -9.48
N SER A 205 23.46 17.82 -10.62
CA SER A 205 23.69 19.22 -11.00
C SER A 205 23.07 20.19 -9.98
N GLU A 206 21.79 20.01 -9.62
CA GLU A 206 21.12 20.85 -8.62
C GLU A 206 21.74 20.71 -7.22
N LEU A 207 22.14 19.50 -6.82
CA LEU A 207 22.83 19.27 -5.54
C LEU A 207 24.17 20.01 -5.47
N ASN A 208 24.97 20.01 -6.54
CA ASN A 208 26.23 20.75 -6.56
C ASN A 208 26.01 22.26 -6.44
N VAL A 209 24.95 22.82 -7.04
CA VAL A 209 24.57 24.24 -6.87
C VAL A 209 24.21 24.53 -5.41
N LEU A 210 23.43 23.66 -4.75
CA LEU A 210 23.07 23.81 -3.34
C LEU A 210 24.30 23.78 -2.42
N LEU A 211 25.24 22.86 -2.67
CA LEU A 211 26.49 22.75 -1.90
C LEU A 211 27.37 24.01 -2.07
N MET A 212 27.50 24.54 -3.28
CA MET A 212 28.22 25.79 -3.54
C MET A 212 27.60 26.99 -2.81
N GLN A 213 26.26 27.08 -2.76
CA GLN A 213 25.56 28.13 -2.01
C GLN A 213 25.79 28.01 -0.49
N LYS A 214 25.74 26.79 0.07
CA LYS A 214 26.00 26.53 1.50
C LYS A 214 27.41 26.98 1.93
N SER A 215 28.40 26.85 1.04
CA SER A 215 29.79 27.27 1.31
C SER A 215 30.04 28.78 1.23
N SER A 216 29.16 29.55 0.58
CA SER A 216 29.40 30.97 0.25
C SER A 216 28.65 31.97 1.13
N GLU A 217 27.93 31.51 2.17
CA GLU A 217 26.97 32.26 3.03
C GLU A 217 25.83 33.01 2.30
N SER A 218 25.91 33.16 0.98
CA SER A 218 24.84 33.63 0.12
C SER A 218 23.70 32.59 0.07
N VAL A 219 22.70 32.76 0.93
CA VAL A 219 21.45 32.00 0.87
C VAL A 219 20.69 32.38 -0.40
N GLY A 220 20.99 31.68 -1.50
CA GLY A 220 20.16 31.67 -2.69
C GLY A 220 18.77 31.13 -2.37
N MET A 221 17.82 31.32 -3.29
CA MET A 221 16.48 30.74 -3.14
C MET A 221 16.55 29.21 -3.27
N VAL A 222 16.69 28.52 -2.13
CA VAL A 222 16.63 27.05 -2.04
C VAL A 222 15.21 26.59 -2.39
N ARG A 223 15.08 25.75 -3.42
CA ARG A 223 13.79 25.14 -3.79
C ARG A 223 13.45 24.06 -2.76
N VAL A 224 12.42 24.28 -1.95
CA VAL A 224 12.07 23.34 -0.86
C VAL A 224 11.51 22.02 -1.42
N SER A 225 10.82 22.04 -2.55
CA SER A 225 10.42 20.85 -3.31
C SER A 225 11.59 19.94 -3.70
N PHE A 226 12.71 20.49 -4.20
CA PHE A 226 13.95 19.73 -4.44
C PHE A 226 14.54 19.20 -3.12
N LEU A 227 14.53 20.03 -2.08
CA LEU A 227 15.03 19.65 -0.75
C LEU A 227 14.26 18.47 -0.15
N GLY A 228 12.95 18.36 -0.41
CA GLY A 228 12.14 17.21 -0.04
C GLY A 228 12.58 15.91 -0.73
N VAL A 229 12.84 15.95 -2.04
CA VAL A 229 13.38 14.80 -2.80
C VAL A 229 14.78 14.42 -2.28
N TYR A 230 15.65 15.39 -2.04
CA TYR A 230 16.99 15.16 -1.50
C TYR A 230 16.94 14.54 -0.09
N PHE A 231 16.05 15.01 0.79
CA PHE A 231 15.83 14.37 2.09
C PHE A 231 15.34 12.92 1.95
N MET A 232 14.51 12.60 0.96
CA MET A 232 14.10 11.22 0.70
C MET A 232 15.24 10.34 0.21
N ILE A 233 16.15 10.85 -0.63
CA ILE A 233 17.38 10.13 -0.99
C ILE A 233 18.21 9.83 0.25
N LEU A 234 18.48 10.84 1.10
CA LEU A 234 19.22 10.64 2.36
C LEU A 234 18.51 9.64 3.29
N CYS A 235 17.18 9.72 3.39
CA CYS A 235 16.35 8.82 4.18
C CYS A 235 16.51 7.35 3.74
N LEU A 236 16.36 7.08 2.44
CA LEU A 236 16.45 5.73 1.87
C LEU A 236 17.88 5.19 1.94
N SER A 237 18.90 6.02 1.64
CA SER A 237 20.31 5.65 1.81
C SER A 237 20.67 5.27 3.24
N LEU A 238 20.09 5.94 4.25
CA LEU A 238 20.30 5.61 5.66
C LEU A 238 19.47 4.40 6.12
N HIS A 239 18.27 4.20 5.58
CA HIS A 239 17.40 3.06 5.90
C HIS A 239 18.00 1.74 5.39
N LEU A 240 18.38 1.73 4.11
CA LEU A 240 18.94 0.58 3.40
C LEU A 240 20.48 0.55 3.45
N ILE A 241 21.11 1.36 4.32
CA ILE A 241 22.57 1.47 4.40
C ILE A 241 23.24 0.12 4.65
N GLU A 242 24.42 -0.06 4.05
CA GLU A 242 25.31 -1.20 4.27
C GLU A 242 26.46 -0.82 5.23
N PRO A 243 27.02 -1.79 6.00
CA PRO A 243 28.03 -1.51 7.02
C PRO A 243 29.25 -0.73 6.52
N TYR A 244 29.78 -1.07 5.34
CA TYR A 244 30.95 -0.38 4.76
C TYR A 244 30.68 1.12 4.46
N VAL A 245 29.42 1.48 4.19
CA VAL A 245 29.04 2.89 3.97
C VAL A 245 29.01 3.62 5.32
N CYS A 246 28.54 2.97 6.39
CA CYS A 246 28.55 3.51 7.75
C CYS A 246 29.98 3.83 8.22
N GLU A 247 30.92 2.91 7.98
CA GLU A 247 32.35 3.11 8.23
C GLU A 247 32.90 4.31 7.44
N ARG A 248 32.61 4.38 6.13
CA ARG A 248 33.06 5.47 5.24
C ARG A 248 32.56 6.86 5.70
N ILE A 249 31.34 6.95 6.21
CA ILE A 249 30.73 8.22 6.65
C ILE A 249 30.91 8.49 8.15
N GLY A 250 31.57 7.59 8.90
CA GLY A 250 31.81 7.72 10.32
C GLY A 250 30.53 7.84 11.14
N ILE A 251 29.61 6.87 11.01
CA ILE A 251 28.45 6.69 11.90
C ILE A 251 28.32 5.23 12.34
N ASP A 252 27.76 4.99 13.52
CA ASP A 252 27.41 3.64 13.95
C ASP A 252 26.16 3.15 13.20
N PHE A 253 26.17 1.91 12.71
CA PHE A 253 25.04 1.29 11.99
C PHE A 253 23.72 1.35 12.77
N SER A 254 23.79 1.25 14.11
CA SER A 254 22.63 1.37 15.00
C SER A 254 21.94 2.75 14.96
N THR A 255 22.68 3.81 14.61
CA THR A 255 22.15 5.19 14.52
C THR A 255 21.47 5.49 13.19
N ALA A 256 21.74 4.70 12.15
CA ALA A 256 21.25 4.97 10.79
C ALA A 256 19.72 4.99 10.71
N SER A 257 19.02 4.12 11.45
CA SER A 257 17.54 4.12 11.53
C SER A 257 16.97 5.42 12.10
N GLU A 258 17.60 5.99 13.14
CA GLU A 258 17.17 7.25 13.75
C GLU A 258 17.48 8.45 12.84
N LEU A 259 18.63 8.46 12.17
CA LEU A 259 18.96 9.49 11.19
C LEU A 259 18.00 9.45 9.99
N SER A 260 17.68 8.24 9.50
CA SER A 260 16.70 8.03 8.43
C SER A 260 15.33 8.62 8.77
N LYS A 261 14.78 8.35 9.98
CA LYS A 261 13.52 8.94 10.46
C LYS A 261 13.54 10.47 10.48
N ARG A 262 14.67 11.08 10.85
CA ARG A 262 14.83 12.55 10.84
C ARG A 262 14.81 13.12 9.42
N MET A 263 15.46 12.45 8.46
CA MET A 263 15.42 12.85 7.05
C MET A 263 14.00 12.69 6.48
N TYR A 264 13.30 11.60 6.80
CA TYR A 264 11.89 11.40 6.44
C TYR A 264 10.98 12.53 6.97
N SER A 265 11.15 12.88 8.24
CA SER A 265 10.39 13.97 8.89
C SER A 265 10.65 15.33 8.24
N ALA A 266 11.88 15.58 7.79
CA ALA A 266 12.26 16.79 7.06
C ALA A 266 11.66 16.81 5.64
N ALA A 267 11.62 15.67 4.93
CA ALA A 267 10.95 15.56 3.63
C ALA A 267 9.44 15.85 3.72
N GLN A 268 8.78 15.32 4.75
CA GLN A 268 7.38 15.63 5.05
C GLN A 268 7.16 17.12 5.35
N ALA A 269 8.05 17.74 6.14
CA ALA A 269 7.98 19.18 6.39
C ALA A 269 8.18 20.01 5.11
N CYS A 270 9.04 19.57 4.18
CA CYS A 270 9.19 20.22 2.86
C CYS A 270 7.88 20.20 2.05
N LEU A 271 7.22 19.04 1.94
CA LEU A 271 5.94 18.91 1.22
C LEU A 271 4.84 19.81 1.80
N HIS A 272 4.75 19.88 3.13
CA HIS A 272 3.77 20.72 3.81
C HIS A 272 4.09 22.22 3.73
N TYR A 273 5.37 22.59 3.70
CA TYR A 273 5.80 23.98 3.54
C TYR A 273 5.48 24.53 2.15
N ASP A 274 5.77 23.75 1.10
CA ASP A 274 5.50 24.13 -0.30
C ASP A 274 4.03 23.96 -0.71
N ASP A 275 3.12 23.68 0.23
CA ASP A 275 1.69 23.41 -0.01
C ASP A 275 1.45 22.48 -1.22
N PHE A 276 1.98 21.25 -1.18
CA PHE A 276 1.94 20.33 -2.32
C PHE A 276 0.53 20.05 -2.90
N LEU A 277 -0.52 20.26 -2.08
CA LEU A 277 -1.94 20.14 -2.45
C LEU A 277 -2.47 21.35 -3.24
N GLY A 278 -1.89 22.54 -3.08
CA GLY A 278 -2.22 23.76 -3.84
C GLY A 278 -1.20 24.09 -4.93
N ALA A 279 0.10 23.98 -4.63
CA ALA A 279 1.20 24.24 -5.55
C ALA A 279 1.83 22.91 -6.04
N HIS A 280 1.44 22.50 -7.23
CA HIS A 280 1.88 21.23 -7.81
C HIS A 280 3.26 21.33 -8.48
N SER A 281 4.14 20.37 -8.19
CA SER A 281 5.46 20.22 -8.83
C SER A 281 5.73 18.74 -9.16
N LEU A 282 6.72 18.48 -10.01
CA LEU A 282 7.14 17.10 -10.32
C LEU A 282 7.86 16.48 -9.10
N GLU A 283 8.62 17.31 -8.41
CA GLU A 283 9.39 17.00 -7.22
C GLU A 283 8.48 16.58 -6.05
N HIS A 284 7.29 17.15 -5.91
CA HIS A 284 6.29 16.67 -4.94
C HIS A 284 5.87 15.22 -5.22
N LEU A 285 5.68 14.85 -6.48
CA LEU A 285 5.32 13.48 -6.86
C LEU A 285 6.50 12.51 -6.68
N GLN A 286 7.71 12.92 -7.04
CA GLN A 286 8.94 12.16 -6.79
C GLN A 286 9.13 11.90 -5.29
N CYS A 287 8.98 12.93 -4.46
CA CYS A 287 9.06 12.83 -3.01
C CYS A 287 8.02 11.83 -2.46
N ILE A 288 6.75 11.92 -2.87
CA ILE A 288 5.69 10.98 -2.43
C ILE A 288 5.99 9.52 -2.86
N LEU A 289 6.47 9.30 -4.09
CA LEU A 289 6.83 7.96 -4.56
C LEU A 289 8.01 7.37 -3.78
N LEU A 290 9.02 8.17 -3.45
CA LEU A 290 10.15 7.75 -2.62
C LEU A 290 9.74 7.54 -1.15
N MET A 291 8.81 8.34 -0.62
CA MET A 291 8.19 8.10 0.69
C MET A 291 7.49 6.75 0.74
N GLY A 292 6.89 6.30 -0.36
CA GLY A 292 6.29 4.97 -0.46
C GLY A 292 7.27 3.84 -0.16
N VAL A 293 8.44 3.87 -0.81
CA VAL A 293 9.52 2.88 -0.58
C VAL A 293 9.90 2.80 0.91
N TYR A 294 9.90 3.93 1.62
CA TYR A 294 10.18 3.95 3.06
C TYR A 294 9.01 3.46 3.93
N GLN A 295 7.79 3.92 3.64
CA GLN A 295 6.58 3.61 4.41
C GLN A 295 6.18 2.14 4.30
N GLN A 296 6.42 1.52 3.16
CA GLN A 296 6.17 0.10 2.91
C GLN A 296 6.98 -0.77 3.90
N ASN A 297 8.28 -0.48 4.05
CA ASN A 297 9.17 -1.18 4.98
C ASN A 297 8.87 -0.89 6.47
N LEU A 298 8.04 0.12 6.77
CA LEU A 298 7.66 0.51 8.13
C LEU A 298 6.25 0.07 8.57
N ASP A 299 5.51 -0.72 7.77
CA ASP A 299 4.11 -1.09 8.06
C ASP A 299 3.16 0.14 8.07
N GLU A 300 3.43 1.14 7.22
CA GLU A 300 2.58 2.33 7.02
C GLU A 300 1.89 2.36 5.64
N ALA A 301 1.61 1.18 5.07
CA ALA A 301 1.08 1.04 3.71
C ALA A 301 -0.25 1.77 3.47
N ASP A 302 -1.19 1.73 4.42
CA ASP A 302 -2.47 2.46 4.33
C ASP A 302 -2.27 3.99 4.23
N THR A 303 -1.30 4.54 4.97
CA THR A 303 -0.92 5.96 4.92
C THR A 303 -0.33 6.31 3.56
N HIS A 304 0.53 5.43 3.02
CA HIS A 304 1.06 5.61 1.69
C HIS A 304 -0.03 5.56 0.61
N TRP A 305 -0.98 4.62 0.68
CA TRP A 305 -2.07 4.50 -0.28
C TRP A 305 -2.95 5.76 -0.36
N ALA A 306 -3.28 6.37 0.78
CA ALA A 306 -4.01 7.64 0.83
C ALA A 306 -3.21 8.81 0.20
N LEU A 307 -1.90 8.85 0.43
CA LEU A 307 -1.00 9.86 -0.13
C LEU A 307 -0.78 9.64 -1.64
N LEU A 308 -0.70 8.39 -2.09
CA LEU A 308 -0.65 7.99 -3.50
C LEU A 308 -1.90 8.45 -4.25
N GLY A 309 -3.10 8.24 -3.67
CA GLY A 309 -4.36 8.76 -4.23
C GLY A 309 -4.33 10.28 -4.44
N SER A 310 -3.70 11.02 -3.52
CA SER A 310 -3.48 12.47 -3.66
C SER A 310 -2.47 12.80 -4.76
N ALA A 311 -1.34 12.07 -4.83
CA ALA A 311 -0.34 12.22 -5.88
C ALA A 311 -0.90 11.95 -7.29
N ILE A 312 -1.79 10.96 -7.44
CA ILE A 312 -2.49 10.69 -8.69
C ILE A 312 -3.32 11.91 -9.13
N LYS A 313 -3.98 12.61 -8.20
CA LYS A 313 -4.73 13.84 -8.52
C LYS A 313 -3.82 15.02 -8.85
N ILE A 314 -2.71 15.18 -8.15
CA ILE A 314 -1.68 16.19 -8.45
C ILE A 314 -1.10 15.96 -9.86
N ALA A 315 -0.77 14.71 -10.21
CA ALA A 315 -0.27 14.34 -11.54
C ALA A 315 -1.31 14.55 -12.64
N GLN A 316 -2.59 14.27 -12.37
CA GLN A 316 -3.71 14.60 -13.27
C GLN A 316 -3.83 16.12 -13.49
N ASN A 317 -3.70 16.94 -12.44
CA ASN A 317 -3.71 18.41 -12.55
C ASN A 317 -2.50 18.96 -13.32
N LEU A 318 -1.34 18.31 -13.23
CA LEU A 318 -0.15 18.59 -14.06
C LEU A 318 -0.27 18.11 -15.52
N GLY A 319 -1.36 17.44 -15.88
CA GLY A 319 -1.62 16.92 -17.23
C GLY A 319 -0.81 15.66 -17.59
N MET A 320 -0.21 14.98 -16.60
CA MET A 320 0.73 13.88 -16.82
C MET A 320 0.11 12.60 -17.40
N SER A 321 -1.22 12.51 -17.42
CA SER A 321 -1.98 11.46 -18.11
C SER A 321 -2.09 11.62 -19.63
N ARG A 322 -1.52 12.69 -20.21
CA ARG A 322 -1.63 13.03 -21.64
C ARG A 322 -0.29 13.43 -22.29
N LEU A 323 0.83 12.98 -21.76
CA LEU A 323 2.18 13.32 -22.25
C LEU A 323 2.50 12.72 -23.64
N GLY A 324 1.74 11.74 -24.12
CA GLY A 324 2.01 11.06 -25.40
C GLY A 324 3.33 10.30 -25.40
N SER A 325 3.80 9.95 -26.61
CA SER A 325 5.14 9.42 -26.87
C SER A 325 6.03 10.51 -27.50
N GLU A 326 7.35 10.41 -27.38
CA GLU A 326 8.30 11.27 -28.13
C GLU A 326 8.31 10.96 -29.63
N SER A 327 7.77 9.81 -30.05
CA SER A 327 7.54 9.48 -31.46
C SER A 327 6.40 10.28 -32.09
N ASP A 328 5.54 10.90 -31.27
CA ASP A 328 4.40 11.65 -31.77
C ASP A 328 4.85 13.08 -32.09
N GLU A 329 4.54 13.58 -33.29
CA GLU A 329 4.84 14.97 -33.71
C GLU A 329 3.95 15.99 -32.97
N ARG A 330 4.09 16.09 -31.65
CA ARG A 330 3.27 16.91 -30.76
C ARG A 330 3.98 18.19 -30.36
N THR A 331 3.21 19.28 -30.27
CA THR A 331 3.64 20.51 -29.60
C THR A 331 3.42 20.37 -28.10
N TYR A 332 4.48 20.48 -27.31
CA TYR A 332 4.42 20.44 -25.85
C TYR A 332 4.23 21.82 -25.22
N SER A 333 3.59 21.87 -24.04
CA SER A 333 3.47 23.10 -23.26
C SER A 333 4.83 23.55 -22.71
N ALA A 334 4.93 24.81 -22.27
CA ALA A 334 6.18 25.35 -21.70
C ALA A 334 6.72 24.50 -20.52
N THR A 335 5.83 24.02 -19.64
CA THR A 335 6.15 23.10 -18.54
C THR A 335 6.84 21.82 -18.99
N TRP A 336 6.45 21.33 -20.16
CA TRP A 336 6.86 20.06 -20.76
C TRP A 336 7.74 20.26 -21.99
N LYS A 337 8.44 21.41 -22.13
CA LYS A 337 9.29 21.68 -23.30
C LYS A 337 10.61 20.92 -23.28
N SER A 338 11.22 20.74 -22.11
CA SER A 338 12.40 19.90 -21.91
C SER A 338 12.04 18.42 -22.09
N LEU A 339 12.82 17.72 -22.90
CA LEU A 339 12.72 16.29 -23.18
C LEU A 339 13.11 15.49 -21.94
N VAL A 340 14.18 15.89 -21.24
CA VAL A 340 14.59 15.30 -19.96
C VAL A 340 13.46 15.37 -18.94
N LYS A 341 12.83 16.54 -18.79
CA LYS A 341 11.71 16.75 -17.86
C LYS A 341 10.46 15.98 -18.27
N ARG A 342 10.16 15.86 -19.57
CA ARG A 342 9.05 15.01 -20.07
C ARG A 342 9.26 13.54 -19.77
N GLU A 343 10.46 13.02 -20.02
CA GLU A 343 10.75 11.61 -19.80
C GLU A 343 10.74 11.27 -18.32
N THR A 344 11.32 12.12 -17.47
CA THR A 344 11.21 12.00 -16.00
C THR A 344 9.74 12.02 -15.55
N ALA A 345 8.90 12.88 -16.15
CA ALA A 345 7.47 12.92 -15.87
C ALA A 345 6.71 11.66 -16.36
N ARG A 346 7.12 11.04 -17.48
CA ARG A 346 6.59 9.73 -17.90
C ARG A 346 6.97 8.63 -16.92
N ARG A 347 8.23 8.58 -16.47
CA ARG A 347 8.68 7.63 -15.44
C ARG A 347 7.86 7.78 -14.16
N VAL A 348 7.70 9.00 -13.63
CA VAL A 348 6.85 9.30 -12.46
C VAL A 348 5.39 8.89 -12.67
N TRP A 349 4.79 9.21 -13.81
CA TRP A 349 3.40 8.84 -14.12
C TRP A 349 3.19 7.33 -14.16
N TRP A 350 4.09 6.60 -14.81
CA TRP A 350 4.02 5.14 -14.84
C TRP A 350 4.38 4.48 -13.51
N SER A 351 5.20 5.10 -12.67
CA SER A 351 5.41 4.67 -11.27
C SER A 351 4.16 4.87 -10.40
N LEU A 352 3.37 5.93 -10.63
CA LEU A 352 2.05 6.08 -10.00
C LEU A 352 1.08 4.97 -10.46
N ILE A 353 1.02 4.70 -11.77
CA ILE A 353 0.24 3.57 -12.33
C ILE A 353 0.68 2.24 -11.72
N PHE A 354 1.99 2.01 -11.61
CA PHE A 354 2.51 0.77 -11.03
C PHE A 354 1.99 0.55 -9.61
N ASN A 355 2.10 1.55 -8.73
CA ASN A 355 1.64 1.42 -7.35
C ASN A 355 0.10 1.32 -7.26
N ASP A 356 -0.64 2.11 -8.04
CA ASP A 356 -2.11 2.09 -8.09
C ASP A 356 -2.65 0.70 -8.51
N TRP A 357 -2.06 0.11 -9.55
CA TRP A 357 -2.53 -1.17 -10.11
C TRP A 357 -1.99 -2.39 -9.37
N SER A 358 -0.75 -2.36 -8.86
CA SER A 358 -0.16 -3.51 -8.15
C SER A 358 -0.84 -3.78 -6.81
N HIS A 359 -1.17 -2.72 -6.07
CA HIS A 359 -1.81 -2.81 -4.75
C HIS A 359 -3.34 -2.88 -4.81
N ALA A 360 -3.95 -2.75 -5.99
CA ALA A 360 -5.40 -2.77 -6.17
C ALA A 360 -6.07 -4.00 -5.53
N ALA A 361 -5.50 -5.20 -5.71
CA ALA A 361 -6.03 -6.43 -5.15
C ALA A 361 -6.04 -6.46 -3.61
N ALA A 362 -5.08 -5.80 -2.94
CA ALA A 362 -5.09 -5.62 -1.49
C ALA A 362 -6.15 -4.58 -1.07
N HIS A 363 -6.37 -3.55 -1.88
CA HIS A 363 -7.35 -2.48 -1.66
C HIS A 363 -8.71 -2.81 -2.32
N ASN A 364 -9.26 -3.98 -1.97
CA ASN A 364 -10.58 -4.47 -2.40
C ASN A 364 -10.79 -4.55 -3.93
N GLY A 365 -9.71 -4.72 -4.70
CA GLY A 365 -9.71 -4.75 -6.16
C GLY A 365 -9.81 -3.36 -6.82
N THR A 366 -9.72 -2.26 -6.07
CA THR A 366 -9.96 -0.92 -6.61
C THR A 366 -8.67 -0.17 -6.94
N TYR A 367 -8.68 0.56 -8.05
CA TYR A 367 -7.59 1.41 -8.52
C TYR A 367 -8.15 2.72 -9.11
N ALA A 368 -7.35 3.79 -9.15
CA ALA A 368 -7.77 5.14 -9.48
C ALA A 368 -7.50 5.57 -10.94
N ILE A 369 -6.49 4.99 -11.61
CA ILE A 369 -6.10 5.33 -12.98
C ILE A 369 -6.71 4.31 -13.96
N HIS A 370 -7.79 4.70 -14.63
CA HIS A 370 -8.41 3.83 -15.65
C HIS A 370 -7.56 3.77 -16.94
N PRO A 371 -7.28 2.58 -17.52
CA PRO A 371 -6.44 2.43 -18.71
C PRO A 371 -6.86 3.31 -19.89
N SER A 372 -8.17 3.42 -20.19
CA SER A 372 -8.66 4.26 -21.30
C SER A 372 -8.50 5.77 -21.08
N GLN A 373 -8.09 6.20 -19.89
CA GLN A 373 -7.80 7.59 -19.56
C GLN A 373 -6.29 7.89 -19.63
N ASN A 374 -5.45 6.87 -19.69
CA ASN A 374 -4.00 7.01 -19.86
C ASN A 374 -3.64 7.21 -21.34
N HIS A 375 -3.24 8.43 -21.69
CA HIS A 375 -2.78 8.82 -23.03
C HIS A 375 -1.28 9.18 -23.02
N THR A 376 -0.55 8.66 -22.04
CA THR A 376 0.91 8.81 -21.89
C THR A 376 1.60 7.54 -22.37
N GLY A 377 2.53 7.70 -23.30
CA GLY A 377 3.35 6.60 -23.82
C GLY A 377 4.23 5.99 -22.73
N TRP A 378 4.71 4.78 -22.97
CA TRP A 378 5.65 4.10 -22.07
C TRP A 378 6.94 4.91 -21.92
N PRO A 379 7.66 4.80 -20.78
CA PRO A 379 9.01 5.34 -20.68
C PRO A 379 9.94 4.73 -21.73
N ALA A 380 11.00 5.45 -22.11
CA ALA A 380 11.99 4.95 -23.04
C ALA A 380 12.99 3.99 -22.36
N ASN A 381 13.48 2.98 -23.07
CA ASN A 381 14.63 2.19 -22.67
C ASN A 381 15.90 3.02 -22.93
N VAL A 382 16.41 3.73 -21.92
CA VAL A 382 17.52 4.68 -22.04
C VAL A 382 18.22 4.88 -20.70
N ASN A 383 19.55 4.98 -20.70
CA ASN A 383 20.32 5.35 -19.51
C ASN A 383 20.26 6.86 -19.29
N ASP A 384 20.36 7.33 -18.05
CA ASP A 384 20.27 8.76 -17.75
C ASP A 384 21.40 9.57 -18.39
N GLY A 385 22.59 8.99 -18.54
CA GLY A 385 23.71 9.65 -19.23
C GLY A 385 23.44 10.02 -20.70
N ASP A 386 22.50 9.33 -21.37
CA ASP A 386 22.11 9.59 -22.76
C ASP A 386 20.89 10.52 -22.87
N LEU A 387 20.19 10.78 -21.76
CA LEU A 387 18.95 11.55 -21.74
C LEU A 387 19.27 13.06 -21.64
N VAL A 388 19.50 13.69 -22.79
CA VAL A 388 19.96 15.09 -22.89
C VAL A 388 19.01 15.99 -23.69
N ASP A 389 18.91 17.26 -23.30
CA ASP A 389 18.19 18.31 -24.03
C ASP A 389 19.05 18.91 -25.18
N ASP A 390 19.59 18.06 -26.07
CA ASP A 390 20.43 18.50 -27.21
C ASP A 390 19.63 18.87 -28.49
N GLY A 391 18.30 18.73 -28.42
CA GLY A 391 17.37 19.01 -29.52
C GLY A 391 17.19 17.85 -30.51
N ARG A 392 17.84 16.70 -30.30
CA ARG A 392 17.61 15.49 -31.10
C ARG A 392 16.39 14.71 -30.58
N PRO A 393 15.69 13.95 -31.44
CA PRO A 393 14.62 13.06 -30.99
C PRO A 393 15.16 11.94 -30.09
N LEU A 394 14.51 11.70 -28.94
CA LEU A 394 14.82 10.56 -28.08
C LEU A 394 14.57 9.26 -28.84
N ARG A 395 15.56 8.36 -28.82
CA ARG A 395 15.43 7.01 -29.36
C ARG A 395 15.54 6.02 -28.22
N SER A 396 14.45 5.32 -27.93
CA SER A 396 14.50 4.14 -27.06
C SER A 396 15.45 3.12 -27.67
N ARG A 397 16.32 2.54 -26.85
CA ARG A 397 17.10 1.35 -27.22
C ARG A 397 16.16 0.15 -27.42
N PRO A 398 16.58 -0.90 -28.15
CA PRO A 398 15.82 -2.14 -28.31
C PRO A 398 15.47 -2.78 -26.96
N THR A 399 14.48 -3.67 -26.92
CA THR A 399 14.08 -4.38 -25.69
C THR A 399 15.10 -5.42 -25.24
N GLU A 400 16.01 -5.80 -26.13
CA GLU A 400 17.08 -6.79 -25.97
C GLU A 400 18.39 -6.15 -25.46
N GLU A 401 18.37 -4.85 -25.16
CA GLU A 401 19.53 -4.10 -24.66
C GLU A 401 19.26 -3.63 -23.23
N TYR A 402 20.16 -3.98 -22.31
CA TYR A 402 20.09 -3.53 -20.92
C TYR A 402 20.34 -2.03 -20.80
N THR A 403 19.50 -1.35 -20.02
CA THR A 403 19.68 0.01 -19.53
C THR A 403 19.20 0.11 -18.09
N GLU A 404 19.50 1.23 -17.42
CA GLU A 404 18.94 1.59 -16.10
C GLU A 404 17.38 1.58 -16.05
N MET A 405 16.69 1.49 -17.19
CA MET A 405 15.24 1.39 -17.29
C MET A 405 14.71 -0.05 -17.46
N THR A 406 15.56 -1.06 -17.70
CA THR A 406 15.15 -2.42 -18.06
C THR A 406 14.28 -3.09 -16.99
N PHE A 407 14.66 -3.01 -15.71
CA PHE A 407 13.82 -3.51 -14.61
C PHE A 407 12.48 -2.78 -14.54
N SER A 408 12.50 -1.44 -14.58
CA SER A 408 11.27 -0.63 -14.51
C SER A 408 10.30 -0.94 -15.66
N LEU A 409 10.79 -1.11 -16.89
CA LEU A 409 9.97 -1.50 -18.04
C LEU A 409 9.42 -2.93 -17.92
N THR A 410 10.22 -3.87 -17.43
CA THR A 410 9.79 -5.26 -17.16
C THR A 410 8.68 -5.29 -16.11
N ARG A 411 8.85 -4.54 -15.02
CA ARG A 411 7.86 -4.36 -13.96
C ARG A 411 6.55 -3.74 -14.45
N LEU A 412 6.62 -2.76 -15.37
CA LEU A 412 5.43 -2.18 -15.98
C LEU A 412 4.68 -3.17 -16.89
N ARG A 413 5.37 -4.06 -17.61
CA ARG A 413 4.70 -5.15 -18.36
C ARG A 413 3.86 -6.01 -17.41
N PHE A 414 4.44 -6.38 -16.27
CA PHE A 414 3.75 -7.23 -15.28
C PHE A 414 2.48 -6.57 -14.74
N VAL A 415 2.53 -5.28 -14.38
CA VAL A 415 1.39 -4.62 -13.74
C VAL A 415 0.16 -4.44 -14.64
N VAL A 416 0.35 -4.39 -15.96
CA VAL A 416 -0.77 -4.42 -16.93
C VAL A 416 -1.59 -5.71 -16.75
N LEU A 417 -0.90 -6.86 -16.70
CA LEU A 417 -1.53 -8.17 -16.51
C LEU A 417 -2.13 -8.30 -15.10
N TYR A 418 -1.50 -7.72 -14.07
CA TYR A 418 -2.04 -7.75 -12.71
C TYR A 418 -3.38 -7.00 -12.63
N ARG A 419 -3.48 -5.83 -13.29
CA ARG A 419 -4.73 -5.07 -13.39
C ARG A 419 -5.81 -5.84 -14.15
N GLU A 420 -5.46 -6.52 -15.25
CA GLU A 420 -6.40 -7.40 -15.97
C GLU A 420 -6.92 -8.56 -15.11
N ILE A 421 -6.07 -9.17 -14.27
CA ILE A 421 -6.48 -10.18 -13.30
C ILE A 421 -7.46 -9.58 -12.28
N VAL A 422 -7.23 -8.35 -11.81
CA VAL A 422 -8.14 -7.65 -10.89
C VAL A 422 -9.50 -7.38 -11.53
N ASP A 423 -9.54 -6.88 -12.78
CA ASP A 423 -10.78 -6.64 -13.52
C ASP A 423 -11.58 -7.95 -13.70
N GLU A 424 -10.92 -9.04 -14.12
CA GLU A 424 -11.56 -10.36 -14.32
C GLU A 424 -12.04 -10.97 -12.98
N MET A 425 -11.31 -10.76 -11.87
CA MET A 425 -11.74 -11.20 -10.55
C MET A 425 -12.99 -10.46 -10.03
N GLN A 426 -13.28 -9.24 -10.52
CA GLN A 426 -14.53 -8.54 -10.21
C GLN A 426 -15.72 -9.04 -11.05
N ALA A 427 -15.47 -9.56 -12.26
CA ALA A 427 -16.49 -10.08 -13.17
C ALA A 427 -16.24 -11.56 -13.55
N PRO A 428 -16.10 -12.48 -12.56
CA PRO A 428 -15.48 -13.79 -12.77
C PRO A 428 -16.25 -14.68 -13.76
N THR A 429 -15.65 -14.93 -14.92
CA THR A 429 -16.26 -15.77 -15.99
C THR A 429 -16.22 -17.27 -15.69
N GLY A 430 -15.44 -17.73 -14.71
CA GLY A 430 -15.40 -19.13 -14.29
C GLY A 430 -14.14 -19.54 -13.54
N TYR A 431 -13.54 -20.67 -13.96
CA TYR A 431 -12.22 -21.13 -13.51
C TYR A 431 -11.21 -21.23 -14.67
N SER A 432 -11.69 -21.15 -15.91
CA SER A 432 -10.84 -21.15 -17.12
C SER A 432 -9.87 -19.98 -17.15
N PHE A 433 -10.33 -18.77 -16.75
CA PHE A 433 -9.49 -17.56 -16.71
C PHE A 433 -8.22 -17.76 -15.86
N VAL A 434 -8.29 -18.56 -14.79
CA VAL A 434 -7.15 -18.84 -13.90
C VAL A 434 -6.03 -19.53 -14.69
N GLY A 435 -6.37 -20.53 -15.52
CA GLY A 435 -5.39 -21.22 -16.36
C GLY A 435 -4.86 -20.37 -17.51
N GLU A 436 -5.66 -19.42 -18.01
CA GLU A 436 -5.27 -18.48 -19.06
C GLU A 436 -4.29 -17.42 -18.53
N MET A 437 -4.62 -16.79 -17.40
CA MET A 437 -3.78 -15.77 -16.76
C MET A 437 -2.49 -16.38 -16.19
N ASP A 438 -2.54 -17.61 -15.67
CA ASP A 438 -1.33 -18.36 -15.25
C ASP A 438 -0.39 -18.62 -16.43
N LYS A 439 -0.91 -19.03 -17.59
CA LYS A 439 -0.10 -19.20 -18.81
C LYS A 439 0.54 -17.88 -19.25
N ARG A 440 -0.20 -16.76 -19.19
CA ARG A 440 0.34 -15.42 -19.52
C ARG A 440 1.43 -15.00 -18.53
N LEU A 441 1.26 -15.25 -17.22
CA LEU A 441 2.29 -15.00 -16.20
C LEU A 441 3.53 -15.89 -16.41
N GLU A 442 3.34 -17.16 -16.76
CA GLU A 442 4.43 -18.11 -17.06
C GLU A 442 5.21 -17.69 -18.32
N GLU A 443 4.53 -17.25 -19.38
CA GLU A 443 5.15 -16.68 -20.59
C GLU A 443 5.95 -15.41 -20.28
N MET A 444 5.46 -14.57 -19.36
CA MET A 444 6.17 -13.38 -18.91
C MET A 444 7.41 -13.71 -18.07
N LEU A 445 7.33 -14.68 -17.16
CA LEU A 445 8.47 -15.15 -16.37
C LEU A 445 9.58 -15.75 -17.26
N LYS A 446 9.21 -16.54 -18.27
CA LYS A 446 10.15 -17.07 -19.28
C LYS A 446 10.71 -15.99 -20.21
N GLY A 447 10.00 -14.88 -20.34
CA GLY A 447 10.40 -13.71 -21.11
C GLY A 447 11.01 -12.58 -20.28
N VAL A 448 11.42 -12.85 -19.04
CA VAL A 448 12.32 -11.96 -18.28
C VAL A 448 13.68 -11.99 -18.99
N PRO A 449 14.25 -10.83 -19.39
CA PRO A 449 15.41 -10.81 -20.26
C PRO A 449 16.65 -11.53 -19.69
N GLU A 450 17.36 -12.26 -20.55
CA GLU A 450 18.61 -12.96 -20.20
C GLU A 450 19.73 -12.02 -19.73
N HIS A 451 19.62 -10.70 -19.96
CA HIS A 451 20.64 -9.70 -19.64
C HIS A 451 20.92 -9.53 -18.14
N PHE A 452 20.03 -10.02 -17.27
CA PHE A 452 20.30 -10.06 -15.83
C PHE A 452 21.16 -11.27 -15.41
N ILE A 453 21.43 -12.21 -16.33
CA ILE A 453 22.37 -13.31 -16.13
C ILE A 453 23.76 -12.78 -16.47
N THR A 454 24.58 -12.55 -15.45
CA THR A 454 25.99 -12.17 -15.59
C THR A 454 26.86 -13.38 -15.93
N ASP A 455 27.76 -13.23 -16.90
CA ASP A 455 28.89 -14.16 -17.06
C ASP A 455 29.78 -14.09 -15.80
N ASP A 456 30.21 -15.25 -15.30
CA ASP A 456 30.83 -15.52 -13.99
C ASP A 456 32.23 -14.87 -13.73
N ASN A 457 32.60 -13.82 -14.47
CA ASN A 457 33.98 -13.32 -14.59
C ASN A 457 34.18 -11.79 -14.48
N SER A 458 33.15 -10.99 -14.16
CA SER A 458 33.22 -9.52 -14.33
C SER A 458 33.18 -8.63 -13.07
N LEU A 459 33.67 -9.11 -11.91
CA LEU A 459 34.14 -8.37 -10.69
C LEU A 459 33.72 -6.88 -10.49
N ALA A 460 32.45 -6.53 -10.71
CA ALA A 460 31.98 -5.15 -10.72
C ALA A 460 30.71 -4.99 -9.89
N VAL A 461 30.55 -3.83 -9.25
CA VAL A 461 29.39 -3.49 -8.41
C VAL A 461 28.05 -3.63 -9.17
N ASP A 462 28.09 -3.50 -10.49
CA ASP A 462 26.97 -3.65 -11.44
C ASP A 462 26.41 -5.09 -11.53
N GLU A 463 27.17 -6.12 -11.11
CA GLU A 463 26.69 -7.51 -11.07
C GLU A 463 25.63 -7.71 -9.97
N GLY A 464 25.81 -7.08 -8.81
CA GLY A 464 24.89 -7.23 -7.68
C GLY A 464 23.51 -6.62 -7.92
N VAL A 465 23.44 -5.46 -8.58
CA VAL A 465 22.15 -4.81 -8.88
C VAL A 465 21.33 -5.65 -9.86
N LYS A 466 21.94 -6.20 -10.92
CA LYS A 466 21.24 -7.04 -11.90
C LYS A 466 20.72 -8.34 -11.29
N GLY A 467 21.49 -8.95 -10.38
CA GLY A 467 21.04 -10.10 -9.60
C GLY A 467 19.79 -9.80 -8.76
N LEU A 468 19.76 -8.64 -8.08
CA LEU A 468 18.62 -8.17 -7.31
C LEU A 468 17.40 -7.84 -8.20
N GLU A 469 17.61 -7.22 -9.36
CA GLU A 469 16.57 -6.92 -10.35
C GLU A 469 15.90 -8.20 -10.89
N LEU A 470 16.70 -9.23 -11.21
CA LEU A 470 16.22 -10.55 -11.65
C LEU A 470 15.43 -11.24 -10.54
N THR A 471 16.02 -11.33 -9.35
CA THR A 471 15.42 -11.95 -8.17
C THR A 471 14.06 -11.32 -7.86
N LEU A 472 13.97 -9.99 -7.91
CA LEU A 472 12.72 -9.28 -7.73
C LEU A 472 11.71 -9.53 -8.87
N CYS A 473 12.13 -9.57 -10.14
CA CYS A 473 11.25 -9.92 -11.26
C CYS A 473 10.64 -11.33 -11.11
N LEU A 474 11.45 -12.31 -10.73
CA LEU A 474 11.02 -13.71 -10.53
C LEU A 474 10.06 -13.83 -9.35
N ILE A 475 10.42 -13.25 -8.20
CA ILE A 475 9.56 -13.22 -7.01
C ILE A 475 8.24 -12.50 -7.32
N MET A 476 8.25 -11.38 -8.05
CA MET A 476 7.04 -10.66 -8.44
C MET A 476 6.09 -11.55 -9.26
N GLY A 477 6.60 -12.25 -10.29
CA GLY A 477 5.79 -13.13 -11.12
C GLY A 477 5.21 -14.32 -10.35
N GLU A 478 6.04 -15.05 -9.60
CA GLU A 478 5.60 -16.20 -8.81
C GLU A 478 4.61 -15.81 -7.70
N THR A 479 4.79 -14.64 -7.08
CA THR A 479 3.82 -14.09 -6.12
C THR A 479 2.44 -13.92 -6.74
N ARG A 480 2.33 -13.44 -7.99
CA ARG A 480 1.01 -13.27 -8.61
C ARG A 480 0.41 -14.58 -9.10
N ARG A 481 1.22 -15.54 -9.55
CA ARG A 481 0.75 -16.91 -9.84
C ARG A 481 0.17 -17.55 -8.58
N LEU A 482 0.85 -17.41 -7.44
CA LEU A 482 0.36 -17.84 -6.14
C LEU A 482 -1.00 -17.18 -5.81
N ARG A 483 -1.09 -15.84 -5.86
CA ARG A 483 -2.35 -15.10 -5.56
C ARG A 483 -3.50 -15.47 -6.49
N LEU A 484 -3.25 -15.62 -7.80
CA LEU A 484 -4.23 -16.01 -8.81
C LEU A 484 -4.85 -17.39 -8.52
N HIS A 485 -4.03 -18.37 -8.12
CA HIS A 485 -4.48 -19.73 -7.83
C HIS A 485 -5.07 -19.90 -6.41
N ARG A 486 -4.69 -19.04 -5.47
CA ARG A 486 -5.04 -19.15 -4.04
C ARG A 486 -6.53 -19.34 -3.73
N PRO A 487 -7.51 -18.65 -4.37
CA PRO A 487 -8.94 -18.86 -4.08
C PRO A 487 -9.44 -20.30 -4.34
N TYR A 488 -8.65 -21.10 -5.05
CA TYR A 488 -8.94 -22.47 -5.44
C TYR A 488 -8.04 -23.50 -4.73
N LEU A 489 -7.00 -23.09 -4.00
CA LEU A 489 -6.05 -23.93 -3.27
C LEU A 489 -6.73 -25.02 -2.44
N PHE A 490 -7.58 -24.63 -1.48
CA PHE A 490 -8.27 -25.59 -0.60
C PHE A 490 -9.32 -26.43 -1.33
N ARG A 491 -9.85 -25.96 -2.46
CA ARG A 491 -10.77 -26.74 -3.30
C ARG A 491 -10.04 -27.89 -3.97
N GLY A 492 -8.75 -27.73 -4.28
CA GLY A 492 -7.89 -28.76 -4.88
C GLY A 492 -7.64 -30.00 -4.01
N TYR A 493 -7.92 -29.94 -2.71
CA TYR A 493 -7.91 -31.12 -1.83
C TYR A 493 -9.22 -31.94 -1.87
N LYS A 494 -10.31 -31.37 -2.42
CA LYS A 494 -11.65 -31.99 -2.43
C LYS A 494 -12.16 -32.30 -3.84
N ASP A 495 -11.76 -31.51 -4.83
CA ASP A 495 -12.19 -31.63 -6.22
C ASP A 495 -10.98 -31.60 -7.16
N ARG A 496 -10.88 -32.64 -8.00
CA ARG A 496 -9.80 -32.83 -9.00
C ARG A 496 -9.66 -31.65 -9.96
N LYS A 497 -10.74 -30.90 -10.22
CA LYS A 497 -10.74 -29.71 -11.08
C LYS A 497 -9.73 -28.65 -10.63
N TYR A 498 -9.53 -28.48 -9.32
CA TYR A 498 -8.71 -27.41 -8.75
C TYR A 498 -7.30 -27.87 -8.34
N VAL A 499 -6.93 -29.11 -8.65
CA VAL A 499 -5.62 -29.70 -8.30
C VAL A 499 -4.45 -28.90 -8.85
N LYS A 500 -4.53 -28.43 -10.11
CA LYS A 500 -3.49 -27.54 -10.70
C LYS A 500 -3.27 -26.29 -9.85
N SER A 501 -4.33 -25.68 -9.31
CA SER A 501 -4.20 -24.48 -8.47
C SER A 501 -3.50 -24.77 -7.15
N ARG A 502 -3.80 -25.92 -6.52
CA ARG A 502 -3.10 -26.35 -5.30
C ARG A 502 -1.60 -26.53 -5.57
N GLU A 503 -1.27 -27.26 -6.63
CA GLU A 503 0.12 -27.55 -7.01
C GLU A 503 0.87 -26.27 -7.38
N GLN A 504 0.24 -25.36 -8.13
CA GLN A 504 0.86 -24.09 -8.50
C GLN A 504 1.10 -23.17 -7.30
N CYS A 505 0.16 -23.06 -6.34
CA CYS A 505 0.39 -22.29 -5.13
C CYS A 505 1.60 -22.81 -4.33
N ILE A 506 1.78 -24.14 -4.24
CA ILE A 506 2.91 -24.76 -3.53
C ILE A 506 4.21 -24.50 -4.30
N ALA A 507 4.23 -24.72 -5.61
CA ALA A 507 5.41 -24.49 -6.44
C ALA A 507 5.86 -23.02 -6.41
N SER A 508 4.93 -22.07 -6.55
CA SER A 508 5.24 -20.63 -6.44
C SER A 508 5.76 -20.25 -5.06
N ALA A 509 5.18 -20.79 -3.98
CA ALA A 509 5.66 -20.53 -2.61
C ALA A 509 7.08 -21.07 -2.38
N GLN A 510 7.40 -22.24 -2.94
CA GLN A 510 8.75 -22.81 -2.90
C GLN A 510 9.74 -21.95 -3.70
N ALA A 511 9.40 -21.58 -4.94
CA ALA A 511 10.24 -20.72 -5.77
C ALA A 511 10.57 -19.38 -5.10
N ILE A 512 9.57 -18.70 -4.51
CA ILE A 512 9.80 -17.46 -3.75
C ILE A 512 10.79 -17.69 -2.59
N LEU A 513 10.60 -18.76 -1.81
CA LEU A 513 11.49 -19.09 -0.69
C LEU A 513 12.90 -19.48 -1.14
N ASP A 514 13.07 -20.05 -2.32
CA ASP A 514 14.38 -20.45 -2.82
C ASP A 514 15.12 -19.25 -3.41
N HIS A 515 14.44 -18.34 -4.11
CA HIS A 515 14.99 -17.05 -4.54
C HIS A 515 15.43 -16.16 -3.36
N LEU A 516 14.69 -16.17 -2.25
CA LEU A 516 15.05 -15.42 -1.04
C LEU A 516 16.21 -16.04 -0.23
N LYS A 517 16.59 -17.31 -0.49
CA LYS A 517 17.71 -18.01 0.17
C LYS A 517 18.99 -18.02 -0.66
N SER A 518 18.89 -17.90 -1.98
CA SER A 518 20.06 -18.05 -2.87
C SER A 518 21.07 -16.90 -2.80
N ASP A 519 20.75 -15.84 -2.06
CA ASP A 519 21.41 -14.54 -2.14
C ASP A 519 21.66 -13.94 -0.73
N ASP A 520 22.14 -14.79 0.18
CA ASP A 520 22.19 -14.61 1.65
C ASP A 520 22.95 -13.36 2.17
N GLU A 521 23.69 -12.63 1.32
CA GLU A 521 24.32 -11.34 1.68
C GLU A 521 23.71 -10.11 0.96
N GLN A 522 23.20 -10.22 -0.28
CA GLN A 522 22.64 -9.05 -1.00
C GLN A 522 21.13 -8.91 -0.79
N SER A 523 20.40 -10.02 -0.59
CA SER A 523 18.95 -10.03 -0.33
C SER A 523 18.55 -9.35 0.98
N ALA A 524 19.50 -9.00 1.86
CA ALA A 524 19.24 -8.16 3.03
C ALA A 524 18.56 -6.82 2.67
N ILE A 525 18.72 -6.34 1.44
CA ILE A 525 18.07 -5.12 0.92
C ILE A 525 16.63 -5.36 0.44
N LEU A 526 16.32 -6.59 -0.01
CA LEU A 526 14.97 -7.04 -0.39
C LEU A 526 14.13 -7.46 0.83
N LEU A 527 14.81 -7.88 1.90
CA LEU A 527 14.22 -8.37 3.16
C LEU A 527 14.07 -7.28 4.25
N LYS A 528 14.59 -6.07 4.02
CA LYS A 528 14.51 -4.93 4.95
C LYS A 528 13.16 -4.23 4.84
#